data_AF-A0A948B2D0-F1
#
_entry.id   AF-A0A948B2D0-F1
#
_cell.length_a   1.000
_cell.length_b   1.000
_cell.length_c   1.000
_cell.angle_alpha   90.00
_cell.angle_beta   90.00
_cell.angle_gamma   90.00
#
_symmetry.space_group_name_H-M   'P 1'
#
loop_
_entity.id
_entity.type
_entity.pdbx_description
1 polymer ?
#
loop_
_entity_poly.entity_id
_entity_poly.type
_entity_poly.pdbx_seq_one_letter_code
_entity_poly.pdbx_strand_id
1 'polypeptide(L)'
;GRLDPLFISRTGRALDRTNVWRLVNRYAAAAGIAGPIGPHTLRHCFATHLLEGGANLRIVQELLGHVSVVTTQIYTHVNISRLKAIHERCHPHQ
;
A
#
# COMPACT_ATOMS: atom_id res chain seq x y z
N GLY A 1 -3.14 -7.58 25.32
CA GLY A 1 -4.20 -8.42 24.76
C GLY A 1 -3.77 -8.90 23.40
N ARG A 2 -3.99 -10.17 23.06
CA ARG A 2 -3.67 -10.68 21.72
C ARG A 2 -4.66 -10.04 20.75
N LEU A 3 -4.16 -9.21 19.82
CA LEU A 3 -5.00 -8.59 18.81
C LEU A 3 -5.54 -9.67 17.88
N ASP A 4 -6.85 -9.70 17.69
CA ASP A 4 -7.46 -10.58 16.71
C ASP A 4 -7.02 -10.16 15.30
N PRO A 5 -6.76 -11.13 14.40
CA PRO A 5 -6.28 -10.82 13.06
C PRO A 5 -7.37 -10.09 12.27
N LEU A 6 -7.04 -8.91 11.74
CA LEU A 6 -7.95 -8.14 10.87
C LEU A 6 -8.35 -8.92 9.62
N PHE A 7 -7.44 -9.73 9.08
CA PHE A 7 -7.69 -10.58 7.92
C PHE A 7 -7.56 -12.04 8.29
N ILE A 8 -8.63 -12.79 8.00
CA ILE A 8 -8.69 -14.23 8.16
C ILE A 8 -8.83 -14.92 6.81
N SER A 9 -8.29 -16.13 6.74
CA SER A 9 -8.53 -17.06 5.65
C SER A 9 -9.91 -17.69 5.79
N ARG A 10 -10.35 -18.41 4.74
CA ARG A 10 -11.62 -19.17 4.73
C ARG A 10 -11.74 -20.18 5.88
N THR A 11 -10.62 -20.61 6.47
CA THR A 11 -10.60 -21.56 7.59
C THR A 11 -10.61 -20.88 8.96
N GLY A 12 -10.78 -19.56 9.03
CA GLY A 12 -10.82 -18.79 10.27
C GLY A 12 -9.44 -18.50 10.89
N ARG A 13 -8.36 -18.99 10.27
CA ARG A 13 -6.98 -18.68 10.68
C ARG A 13 -6.53 -17.34 10.11
N ALA A 14 -5.61 -16.66 10.79
CA ALA A 14 -4.98 -15.45 10.27
C ALA A 14 -4.46 -15.65 8.84
N LEU A 15 -4.68 -14.66 7.99
CA LEU A 15 -4.25 -14.71 6.60
C LEU A 15 -2.72 -14.67 6.50
N ASP A 16 -2.12 -15.71 5.94
CA ASP A 16 -0.66 -15.76 5.74
C ASP A 16 -0.20 -15.08 4.44
N ARG A 17 1.12 -14.84 4.36
CA ARG A 17 1.77 -14.19 3.22
C ARG A 17 1.55 -14.91 1.90
N THR A 18 1.55 -16.24 1.92
CA THR A 18 1.39 -17.07 0.72
C THR A 18 -0.02 -16.91 0.16
N ASN A 19 -1.02 -16.88 1.02
CA ASN A 19 -2.41 -16.67 0.64
C ASN A 19 -2.63 -15.25 0.09
N VAL A 20 -2.03 -14.22 0.68
CA VAL A 20 -2.05 -12.86 0.11
C VAL A 20 -1.45 -12.84 -1.29
N TRP A 21 -0.29 -13.47 -1.50
CA TRP A 21 0.34 -13.55 -2.81
C TRP A 21 -0.55 -14.27 -3.85
N ARG A 22 -1.18 -15.38 -3.45
CA ARG A 22 -2.13 -16.12 -4.31
C ARG A 22 -3.36 -15.29 -4.66
N LEU A 23 -3.90 -14.54 -3.70
CA LEU A 23 -5.03 -13.63 -3.92
C LEU A 23 -4.68 -12.56 -4.96
N VAL A 24 -3.53 -11.90 -4.80
CA VAL A 24 -3.07 -10.86 -5.73
C VAL A 24 -2.91 -11.43 -7.14
N ASN A 25 -2.27 -12.59 -7.30
CA ASN A 25 -2.10 -13.23 -8.60
C ASN A 25 -3.45 -13.60 -9.24
N ARG A 26 -4.37 -14.15 -8.44
CA ARG A 26 -5.71 -14.52 -8.92
C ARG A 26 -6.45 -13.30 -9.48
N TYR A 27 -6.43 -12.18 -8.76
CA TYR A 27 -7.13 -10.97 -9.22
C TYR A 27 -6.42 -10.26 -10.37
N ALA A 28 -5.09 -10.30 -10.42
CA ALA A 28 -4.34 -9.81 -11.58
C ALA A 28 -4.73 -10.57 -12.86
N ALA A 29 -4.81 -11.90 -12.79
CA ALA A 29 -5.26 -12.73 -13.90
C ALA A 29 -6.71 -12.43 -14.30
N ALA A 30 -7.62 -12.29 -13.32
CA ALA A 30 -9.01 -11.93 -13.58
C ALA A 30 -9.18 -10.55 -14.23
N ALA A 31 -8.27 -9.61 -13.92
CA ALA A 31 -8.23 -8.28 -14.53
C ALA A 31 -7.49 -8.23 -15.88
N GLY A 32 -7.02 -9.37 -16.40
CA GLY A 32 -6.27 -9.43 -17.67
C GLY A 32 -4.86 -8.84 -17.60
N ILE A 33 -4.30 -8.67 -16.40
CA ILE A 33 -2.95 -8.12 -16.21
C ILE A 33 -1.95 -9.25 -16.43
N ALA A 34 -1.12 -9.11 -17.47
CA ALA A 34 -0.07 -10.05 -17.81
C ALA A 34 1.22 -9.79 -17.02
N GLY A 35 2.00 -10.84 -16.77
CA GLY A 35 3.33 -10.77 -16.15
C GLY A 35 3.37 -11.10 -14.65
N PRO A 36 4.56 -11.09 -14.04
CA PRO A 36 4.75 -11.45 -12.63
C PRO A 36 4.21 -10.36 -11.70
N ILE A 37 2.96 -10.50 -11.27
CA ILE A 37 2.32 -9.59 -10.31
C ILE A 37 2.31 -10.20 -8.90
N GLY A 38 2.65 -9.41 -7.91
CA GLY A 38 2.58 -9.80 -6.50
C GLY A 38 2.50 -8.60 -5.57
N PRO A 39 2.43 -8.83 -4.24
CA PRO A 39 2.31 -7.76 -3.26
C PRO A 39 3.42 -6.70 -3.36
N HIS A 40 4.65 -7.12 -3.69
CA HIS A 40 5.78 -6.21 -3.90
C HIS A 40 5.63 -5.35 -5.15
N THR A 41 5.13 -5.91 -6.24
CA THR A 41 4.83 -5.15 -7.47
C THR A 41 3.80 -4.07 -7.19
N LEU A 42 2.70 -4.42 -6.48
CA LEU A 42 1.69 -3.44 -6.06
C LEU A 42 2.26 -2.33 -5.18
N ARG A 43 3.10 -2.70 -4.21
CA ARG A 43 3.79 -1.74 -3.34
C ARG A 43 4.70 -0.80 -4.13
N HIS A 44 5.39 -1.31 -5.15
CA HIS A 44 6.26 -0.49 -5.98
C HIS A 44 5.45 0.46 -6.85
N CYS A 45 4.39 -0.01 -7.50
CA CYS A 45 3.46 0.84 -8.26
C CYS A 45 2.89 1.96 -7.40
N PHE A 46 2.53 1.67 -6.14
CA PHE A 46 2.08 2.69 -5.20
C PHE A 46 3.16 3.75 -4.94
N ALA A 47 4.40 3.35 -4.65
CA ALA A 47 5.51 4.29 -4.48
C ALA A 47 5.73 5.16 -5.73
N THR A 48 5.80 4.53 -6.90
CA THR A 48 6.05 5.20 -8.17
C THR A 48 4.94 6.19 -8.50
N HIS A 49 3.66 5.79 -8.41
CA HIS A 49 2.53 6.69 -8.66
C HIS A 49 2.51 7.89 -7.71
N LEU A 50 2.88 7.69 -6.44
CA LEU A 50 2.97 8.81 -5.51
C LEU A 50 4.10 9.77 -5.88
N LEU A 51 5.29 9.26 -6.20
CA LEU A 51 6.44 10.07 -6.60
C LEU A 51 6.17 10.83 -7.91
N GLU A 52 5.61 10.17 -8.92
CA GLU A 52 5.19 10.78 -10.19
C GLU A 52 4.10 11.83 -9.99
N GLY A 53 3.21 11.63 -9.01
CA GLY A 53 2.20 12.60 -8.59
C GLY A 53 2.75 13.80 -7.81
N GLY A 54 4.07 13.87 -7.60
CA GLY A 54 4.76 14.93 -6.87
C GLY A 54 4.72 14.76 -5.35
N ALA A 55 4.39 13.57 -4.84
CA ALA A 55 4.48 13.30 -3.41
C ALA A 55 5.95 13.32 -2.97
N ASN A 56 6.19 13.89 -1.79
CA ASN A 56 7.53 13.89 -1.21
C ASN A 56 7.96 12.45 -0.90
N LEU A 57 9.18 12.07 -1.29
CA LEU A 57 9.80 10.77 -1.02
C LEU A 57 9.67 10.35 0.45
N ARG A 58 9.75 11.31 1.38
CA ARG A 58 9.59 11.04 2.80
C ARG A 58 8.17 10.59 3.18
N ILE A 59 7.15 11.23 2.60
CA ILE A 59 5.75 10.84 2.80
C ILE A 59 5.53 9.43 2.22
N VAL A 60 6.11 9.14 1.06
CA VAL A 60 6.03 7.80 0.46
C VAL A 60 6.68 6.75 1.38
N GLN A 61 7.84 7.06 1.98
CA GLN A 61 8.51 6.17 2.94
C GLN A 61 7.68 5.92 4.21
N GLU A 62 7.03 6.95 4.74
CA GLU A 62 6.15 6.84 5.91
C GLU A 62 4.92 5.98 5.62
N LEU A 63 4.24 6.20 4.49
CA LEU A 63 3.10 5.39 4.06
C LEU A 63 3.46 3.94 3.78
N LEU A 64 4.72 3.70 3.37
CA LEU A 64 5.24 2.36 3.15
C LEU A 64 5.75 1.71 4.45
N GLY A 65 5.85 2.43 5.57
CA GLY A 65 6.15 1.86 6.88
C GLY A 65 7.64 1.69 7.18
N HIS A 66 8.53 2.49 6.58
CA HIS A 66 9.92 2.56 7.05
C HIS A 66 10.01 3.42 8.32
N VAL A 67 10.09 2.74 9.47
CA VAL A 67 10.30 3.34 10.80
C VAL A 67 11.76 3.79 10.93
N SER A 68 11.94 5.09 11.18
CA SER A 68 13.15 5.81 11.60
C SER A 68 14.11 6.29 10.51
N VAL A 69 14.18 7.63 10.33
CA VAL A 69 15.34 8.40 10.79
C VAL A 69 14.79 9.71 11.38
N VAL A 70 14.98 9.88 12.69
CA VAL A 70 14.84 11.16 13.39
C VAL A 70 16.02 12.03 12.99
N THR A 71 15.76 13.20 12.40
CA THR A 71 16.43 14.48 12.76
C THR A 71 15.84 15.65 11.97
N THR A 72 15.31 16.60 12.73
CA THR A 72 14.97 18.01 12.45
C THR A 72 14.13 18.37 11.23
N GLN A 73 13.00 18.99 11.55
CA GLN A 73 11.93 19.47 10.68
C GLN A 73 12.40 20.52 9.67
N ILE A 74 12.31 20.20 8.39
CA ILE A 74 11.97 21.19 7.36
C ILE A 74 10.76 20.63 6.61
N TYR A 75 9.57 21.05 7.06
CA TYR A 75 8.31 20.80 6.37
C TYR A 75 8.28 21.66 5.11
N THR A 76 8.69 21.10 3.98
CA THR A 76 8.38 21.75 2.71
C THR A 76 7.01 21.28 2.26
N HIS A 77 6.03 22.05 2.70
CA HIS A 77 4.66 22.20 2.24
C HIS A 77 4.34 21.57 0.86
N VAL A 78 4.03 20.28 0.79
CA VAL A 78 3.44 19.68 -0.43
C VAL A 78 2.14 18.95 -0.07
N ASN A 79 1.06 19.70 -0.29
CA ASN A 79 -0.33 19.32 -0.53
C ASN A 79 -0.76 17.89 -0.08
N ILE A 80 -0.79 17.69 1.24
CA ILE A 80 -1.46 16.55 1.89
C ILE A 80 -2.90 16.37 1.37
N SER A 81 -3.58 17.47 0.97
CA SER A 81 -4.94 17.44 0.44
C SER A 81 -5.05 16.70 -0.90
N ARG A 82 -4.07 16.83 -1.81
CA ARG A 82 -4.04 16.09 -3.09
C ARG A 82 -3.80 14.61 -2.87
N LEU A 83 -2.92 14.26 -1.93
CA LEU A 83 -2.65 12.88 -1.55
C LEU A 83 -3.87 12.22 -0.90
N LYS A 84 -4.53 12.91 0.04
CA LYS A 84 -5.81 12.47 0.61
C LYS A 84 -6.87 12.29 -0.47
N ALA A 85 -7.00 13.22 -1.42
CA ALA A 85 -8.00 13.11 -2.48
C ALA A 85 -7.71 11.98 -3.49
N ILE A 86 -6.46 11.59 -3.72
CA ILE A 86 -6.12 10.41 -4.54
C ILE A 86 -6.39 9.14 -3.74
N HIS A 87 -5.96 9.11 -2.48
CA HIS A 87 -6.24 8.00 -1.57
C HIS A 87 -7.76 7.75 -1.44
N GLU A 88 -8.56 8.80 -1.21
CA GLU A 88 -10.03 8.73 -1.14
C GLU A 88 -10.68 8.28 -2.45
N ARG A 89 -10.12 8.65 -3.62
CA ARG A 89 -10.65 8.23 -4.93
C ARG A 89 -10.32 6.78 -5.29
N CYS A 90 -9.21 6.26 -4.78
CA CYS A 90 -8.74 4.92 -5.13
C CYS A 90 -8.95 3.89 -4.02
N HIS A 91 -9.22 4.31 -2.79
CA HIS A 91 -9.66 3.40 -1.74
C HIS A 91 -11.11 2.99 -1.97
N PRO A 92 -11.42 1.68 -1.95
CA PRO A 92 -12.80 1.24 -1.98
C PRO A 92 -13.52 1.86 -0.77
N HIS A 93 -14.55 2.65 -1.04
CA HIS A 93 -15.38 3.26 -0.01
C HIS A 93 -15.85 2.18 0.97
N GLN A 94 -15.65 2.41 2.27
CA GLN A 94 -16.30 1.61 3.30
C GLN A 94 -17.82 1.66 3.15
#